data_AF-G6AZK3-F1
#
_entry.id   AF-G6AZK3-F1
#
_cell.length_a   1.000
_cell.length_b   1.000
_cell.length_c   1.000
_cell.angle_alpha   90.00
_cell.angle_beta   90.00
_cell.angle_gamma   90.00
#
_symmetry.space_group_name_H-M   'P 1'
#
loop_
_entity.id
_entity.type
_entity.pdbx_description
1 polymer ?
#
loop_
_entity_poly.entity_id
_entity_poly.type
_entity_poly.pdbx_seq_one_letter_code
_entity_poly.pdbx_strand_id
1 'polypeptide(L)'
;ELKGSNKALRDSNDELKGSNKALQDSNDELKGSNKALQDSNDELMNSNKALKDSNDELKGSNKALQDSNDELKGSNKALQDSNDELMSSNKALQDSNDELKYNNNELKYNNNELKNFNNELKDSNKALKDSNNELKGSNDELKDSNKALRDANDELENTNKKRELMANAFIMLCYQYIERLDSQRKLVIRKIKANQQNELLSILSSSKRGTEESQSFFSQFDKIFLSLYPSFVNELNSLLIPEAQIELKEDNELTPSLRVAALVRLGVTESPKIAGILSYSLQTIYNYRSTLKNSAIDKEHFEENLQKLCSVY
;
A
#
# COMPACT_ATOMS: atom_id res chain seq x y z
N GLU A 1 108.14 7.48 153.77
CA GLU A 1 107.61 6.82 152.56
C GLU A 1 106.17 7.21 152.16
N LEU A 2 105.37 7.87 153.03
CA LEU A 2 103.98 8.30 152.72
C LEU A 2 103.81 9.41 151.64
N LYS A 3 104.88 10.12 151.22
CA LYS A 3 104.80 11.17 150.18
C LYS A 3 104.97 10.64 148.73
N GLY A 4 105.56 9.46 148.53
CA GLY A 4 105.74 8.85 147.20
C GLY A 4 104.49 8.15 146.66
N SER A 5 103.72 7.53 147.55
CA SER A 5 102.49 6.82 147.22
C SER A 5 101.35 7.75 146.78
N ASN A 6 101.32 8.98 147.31
CA ASN A 6 100.31 9.99 146.95
C ASN A 6 100.60 10.69 145.60
N LYS A 7 101.84 10.65 145.11
CA LYS A 7 102.20 11.16 143.77
C LYS A 7 101.83 10.13 142.69
N ALA A 8 102.13 8.86 142.92
CA ALA A 8 101.76 7.76 142.01
C ALA A 8 100.23 7.61 141.86
N LEU A 9 99.47 7.80 142.94
CA LEU A 9 98.00 7.85 142.88
C LEU A 9 97.48 9.07 142.10
N ARG A 10 98.17 10.21 142.15
CA ARG A 10 97.78 11.42 141.42
C ARG A 10 98.06 11.29 139.92
N ASP A 11 99.24 10.76 139.56
CA ASP A 11 99.61 10.49 138.17
C ASP A 11 98.67 9.44 137.54
N SER A 12 98.32 8.38 138.30
CA SER A 12 97.34 7.38 137.85
C SER A 12 95.91 7.94 137.73
N ASN A 13 95.53 8.89 138.59
CA ASN A 13 94.23 9.55 138.50
C ASN A 13 94.16 10.56 137.34
N ASP A 14 95.27 11.23 137.01
CA ASP A 14 95.40 12.11 135.84
C ASP A 14 95.45 11.30 134.53
N GLU A 15 96.11 10.13 134.52
CA GLU A 15 96.02 9.14 133.42
C GLU A 15 94.60 8.62 133.25
N LEU A 16 93.91 8.25 134.34
CA LEU A 16 92.50 7.86 134.31
C LEU A 16 91.60 8.97 133.77
N LYS A 17 91.87 10.24 134.13
CA LYS A 17 91.15 11.40 133.60
C LYS A 17 91.40 11.59 132.10
N GLY A 18 92.64 11.40 131.66
CA GLY A 18 93.03 11.44 130.25
C GLY A 18 92.37 10.32 129.45
N SER A 19 92.38 9.08 129.95
CA SER A 19 91.66 7.95 129.37
C SER A 19 90.15 8.18 129.33
N ASN A 20 89.54 8.73 130.39
CA ASN A 20 88.12 9.05 130.38
C ASN A 20 87.77 10.13 129.36
N LYS A 21 88.65 11.13 129.20
CA LYS A 21 88.47 12.16 128.17
C LYS A 21 88.64 11.60 126.76
N ALA A 22 89.64 10.76 126.52
CA ALA A 22 89.82 10.08 125.24
C ALA A 22 88.64 9.14 124.91
N LEU A 23 88.11 8.43 125.93
CA LEU A 23 86.89 7.64 125.80
C LEU A 23 85.68 8.52 125.49
N GLN A 24 85.56 9.69 126.11
CA GLN A 24 84.48 10.62 125.85
C GLN A 24 84.55 11.20 124.43
N ASP A 25 85.73 11.65 124.01
CA ASP A 25 85.97 12.19 122.66
C ASP A 25 85.71 11.09 121.60
N SER A 26 86.13 9.84 121.84
CA SER A 26 85.82 8.69 120.98
C SER A 26 84.32 8.35 120.95
N ASN A 27 83.62 8.51 122.07
CA ASN A 27 82.18 8.28 122.14
C ASN A 27 81.40 9.38 121.39
N ASP A 28 81.90 10.62 121.38
CA ASP A 28 81.33 11.72 120.61
C ASP A 28 81.64 11.57 119.10
N GLU A 29 82.83 11.07 118.72
CA GLU A 29 83.14 10.67 117.34
C GLU A 29 82.26 9.51 116.86
N LEU A 30 82.02 8.51 117.71
CA LEU A 30 81.10 7.40 117.44
C LEU A 30 79.66 7.88 117.23
N LYS A 31 79.19 8.82 118.07
CA LYS A 31 77.88 9.46 117.87
C LYS A 31 77.81 10.23 116.55
N GLY A 32 78.85 10.98 116.22
CA GLY A 32 78.93 11.71 114.94
C GLY A 32 78.91 10.76 113.74
N SER A 33 79.67 9.67 113.81
CA SER A 33 79.69 8.63 112.77
C SER A 33 78.35 7.92 112.64
N ASN A 34 77.69 7.60 113.77
CA ASN A 34 76.33 7.03 113.76
C ASN A 34 75.31 7.99 113.15
N LYS A 35 75.41 9.30 113.42
CA LYS A 35 74.55 10.31 112.81
C LYS A 35 74.77 10.38 111.29
N ALA A 36 76.02 10.40 110.84
CA ALA A 36 76.36 10.41 109.42
C ALA A 36 75.90 9.14 108.69
N LEU A 37 76.03 7.96 109.32
CA LEU A 37 75.50 6.71 108.80
C LEU A 37 73.97 6.72 108.72
N GLN A 38 73.30 7.31 109.72
CA GLN A 38 71.85 7.49 109.71
C GLN A 38 71.42 8.39 108.55
N ASP A 39 72.06 9.55 108.36
CA ASP A 39 71.75 10.48 107.27
C ASP A 39 72.00 9.83 105.89
N SER A 40 73.10 9.07 105.76
CA SER A 40 73.40 8.32 104.54
C SER A 40 72.36 7.23 104.24
N ASN A 41 71.88 6.53 105.27
CA ASN A 41 70.77 5.57 105.13
C ASN A 41 69.47 6.25 104.70
N ASP A 42 69.15 7.41 105.26
CA ASP A 42 67.96 8.19 104.89
C ASP A 42 68.05 8.67 103.43
N GLU A 43 69.22 9.14 102.98
CA GLU A 43 69.48 9.48 101.57
C GLU A 43 69.34 8.27 100.64
N LEU A 44 69.91 7.13 101.00
CA LEU A 44 69.76 5.88 100.22
C LEU A 44 68.31 5.42 100.15
N MET A 45 67.56 5.54 101.25
CA MET A 45 66.14 5.19 101.29
C MET A 45 65.32 6.10 100.35
N ASN A 46 65.61 7.40 100.36
CA ASN A 46 64.98 8.37 99.46
C ASN A 46 65.34 8.10 97.99
N SER A 47 66.59 7.79 97.69
CA SER A 47 67.04 7.45 96.33
C SER A 47 66.40 6.16 95.80
N ASN A 48 66.32 5.13 96.65
CA ASN A 48 65.62 3.88 96.32
C ASN A 48 64.12 4.11 96.06
N LYS A 49 63.48 5.00 96.82
CA LYS A 49 62.09 5.40 96.59
C LYS A 49 61.95 6.10 95.23
N ALA A 50 62.81 7.07 94.91
CA ALA A 50 62.78 7.77 93.63
C ALA A 50 63.02 6.83 92.42
N LEU A 51 63.95 5.88 92.55
CA LEU A 51 64.17 4.85 91.53
C LEU A 51 62.95 3.94 91.34
N LYS A 52 62.27 3.58 92.43
CA LYS A 52 61.04 2.79 92.36
C LYS A 52 59.94 3.56 91.64
N ASP A 53 59.73 4.82 92.00
CA ASP A 53 58.72 5.69 91.38
C ASP A 53 59.00 5.86 89.87
N SER A 54 60.25 6.12 89.49
CA SER A 54 60.66 6.21 88.08
C SER A 54 60.47 4.90 87.31
N ASN A 55 60.74 3.75 87.94
CA ASN A 55 60.50 2.45 87.31
C ASN A 55 59.00 2.18 87.09
N ASP A 56 58.15 2.63 88.02
CA ASP A 56 56.70 2.52 87.88
C ASP A 56 56.16 3.47 86.79
N GLU A 57 56.72 4.67 86.66
CA GLU A 57 56.44 5.59 85.53
C GLU A 57 56.87 5.00 84.17
N LEU A 58 58.05 4.38 84.10
CA LEU A 58 58.55 3.71 82.89
C LEU A 58 57.65 2.54 82.48
N LYS A 59 57.18 1.73 83.44
CA LYS A 59 56.20 0.66 83.17
C LYS A 59 54.89 1.23 82.64
N GLY A 60 54.40 2.33 83.23
CA GLY A 60 53.22 3.03 82.74
C GLY A 60 53.37 3.51 81.30
N SER A 61 54.49 4.14 80.99
CA SER A 61 54.81 4.62 79.63
C SER A 61 54.93 3.48 78.62
N ASN A 62 55.59 2.37 78.99
CA ASN A 62 55.69 1.20 78.13
C ASN A 62 54.32 0.57 77.85
N LYS A 63 53.45 0.52 78.86
CA LYS A 63 52.08 0.04 78.68
C LYS A 63 51.30 0.95 77.73
N ALA A 64 51.37 2.28 77.89
CA ALA A 64 50.71 3.22 77.00
C ALA A 64 51.22 3.11 75.55
N LEU A 65 52.52 2.91 75.35
CA LEU A 65 53.09 2.66 74.02
C LEU A 65 52.60 1.34 73.41
N GLN A 66 52.47 0.29 74.23
CA GLN A 66 51.93 -0.99 73.77
C GLN A 66 50.47 -0.84 73.34
N ASP A 67 49.64 -0.20 74.16
CA ASP A 67 48.23 0.05 73.87
C ASP A 67 48.09 0.86 72.56
N SER A 68 48.88 1.93 72.39
CA SER A 68 48.89 2.73 71.16
C SER A 68 49.33 1.93 69.93
N ASN A 69 50.29 1.02 70.06
CA ASN A 69 50.72 0.16 68.95
C ASN A 69 49.63 -0.84 68.55
N ASP A 70 48.87 -1.35 69.51
CA ASP A 70 47.75 -2.24 69.23
C ASP A 70 46.56 -1.49 68.60
N GLU A 71 46.30 -0.25 69.00
CA GLU A 71 45.34 0.65 68.32
C GLU A 71 45.75 0.95 66.86
N LEU A 72 47.04 1.20 66.62
CA LEU A 72 47.58 1.43 65.27
C LEU A 72 47.44 0.18 64.38
N LYS A 73 47.72 -1.02 64.92
CA LYS A 73 47.48 -2.28 64.19
C LYS A 73 46.01 -2.46 63.85
N GLY A 74 45.11 -2.18 64.80
CA GLY A 74 43.66 -2.23 64.58
C GLY A 74 43.23 -1.28 63.46
N SER A 75 43.72 -0.04 63.49
CA SER A 75 43.44 0.97 62.47
C SER A 75 43.96 0.56 61.09
N ASN A 76 45.18 0.02 61.02
CA ASN A 76 45.75 -0.49 59.77
C ASN A 76 44.94 -1.66 59.20
N LYS A 77 44.45 -2.56 60.06
CA LYS A 77 43.61 -3.67 59.63
C LYS A 77 42.27 -3.17 59.08
N ALA A 78 41.63 -2.21 59.75
CA ALA A 78 40.39 -1.60 59.28
C ALA A 78 40.57 -0.87 57.93
N LEU A 79 41.69 -0.18 57.73
CA LEU A 79 42.01 0.45 56.45
C LEU A 79 42.24 -0.58 55.34
N GLN A 80 42.89 -1.70 55.64
CA GLN A 80 43.07 -2.78 54.69
C GLN A 80 41.73 -3.38 54.27
N ASP A 81 40.86 -3.67 55.24
CA ASP A 81 39.53 -4.23 54.99
C ASP A 81 38.68 -3.27 54.14
N SER A 82 38.73 -1.97 54.42
CA SER A 82 38.05 -0.94 53.62
C SER A 82 38.59 -0.86 52.18
N ASN A 83 39.90 -1.02 51.98
CA ASN A 83 40.50 -1.07 50.65
C ASN A 83 40.05 -2.32 49.86
N ASP A 84 39.96 -3.47 50.52
CA ASP A 84 39.50 -4.72 49.90
C ASP A 84 38.01 -4.60 49.48
N GLU A 85 37.18 -3.97 50.33
CA GLU A 85 35.78 -3.66 50.01
C GLU A 85 35.67 -2.69 48.81
N LEU A 86 36.46 -1.63 48.78
CA LEU A 86 36.49 -0.68 47.66
C LEU A 86 36.93 -1.34 46.35
N MET A 87 37.96 -2.20 46.38
CA MET A 87 38.40 -2.95 45.21
C MET A 87 37.30 -3.90 44.69
N SER A 88 36.61 -4.57 45.61
CA SER A 88 35.48 -5.45 45.27
C SER A 88 34.32 -4.68 44.64
N SER A 89 33.99 -3.51 45.20
CA SER A 89 32.95 -2.61 44.67
C SER A 89 33.31 -2.08 43.27
N ASN A 90 34.55 -1.66 43.07
CA ASN A 90 35.04 -1.21 41.76
C ASN A 90 34.96 -2.32 40.71
N LYS A 91 35.29 -3.55 41.08
CA LYS A 91 35.15 -4.70 40.18
C LYS A 91 33.69 -4.94 39.80
N ALA A 92 32.77 -4.91 40.77
CA ALA A 92 31.34 -5.07 40.50
C ALA A 92 30.78 -3.96 39.59
N LEU A 93 31.24 -2.71 39.76
CA LEU A 93 30.87 -1.61 38.88
C LEU A 93 31.41 -1.79 37.46
N GLN A 94 32.64 -2.30 37.32
CA GLN A 94 33.22 -2.61 36.02
C GLN A 94 32.41 -3.71 35.30
N ASP A 95 32.09 -4.79 36.00
CA ASP A 95 31.29 -5.89 35.45
C ASP A 95 29.90 -5.39 34.99
N SER A 96 29.25 -4.55 35.80
CA SER A 96 27.95 -3.94 35.43
C SER A 96 28.06 -3.02 34.21
N ASN A 97 29.16 -2.26 34.09
CA ASN A 97 29.38 -1.39 32.95
C ASN A 97 29.62 -2.17 31.64
N ASP A 98 30.32 -3.31 31.73
CA ASP A 98 30.52 -4.21 30.60
C ASP A 98 29.20 -4.87 30.17
N GLU A 99 28.35 -5.27 31.11
CA GLU A 99 27.00 -5.79 30.83
C GLU A 99 26.10 -4.73 30.16
N LEU A 100 26.12 -3.49 30.66
CA LEU A 100 25.37 -2.38 30.03
C LEU A 100 25.85 -2.11 28.60
N LYS A 101 27.16 -2.18 28.36
CA LYS A 101 27.73 -2.01 27.02
C LYS A 101 27.29 -3.14 26.08
N TYR A 102 27.25 -4.37 26.56
CA TYR A 102 26.74 -5.52 25.82
C TYR A 102 25.27 -5.32 25.44
N ASN A 103 24.42 -5.01 26.41
CA ASN A 103 22.98 -4.78 26.20
C ASN A 103 22.72 -3.63 25.21
N ASN A 104 23.51 -2.56 25.26
CA ASN A 104 23.39 -1.45 24.31
C ASN A 104 23.72 -1.88 22.88
N ASN A 105 24.75 -2.72 22.69
CA ASN A 105 25.08 -3.26 21.38
C ASN A 105 23.97 -4.18 20.84
N GLU A 106 23.38 -5.04 21.69
CA GLU A 106 22.23 -5.86 21.29
C GLU A 106 21.01 -5.02 20.91
N LEU A 107 20.69 -4.00 21.70
CA LEU A 107 19.60 -3.06 21.38
C LEU A 107 19.83 -2.37 20.03
N LYS A 108 21.07 -1.94 19.75
CA LYS A 108 21.43 -1.33 18.47
C LYS A 108 21.26 -2.31 17.31
N TYR A 109 21.65 -3.57 17.50
CA TYR A 109 21.43 -4.62 16.52
C TYR A 109 19.94 -4.84 16.24
N ASN A 110 19.14 -5.04 17.29
CA ASN A 110 17.69 -5.25 17.16
C ASN A 110 16.98 -4.07 16.49
N ASN A 111 17.42 -2.84 16.76
CA ASN A 111 16.87 -1.65 16.12
C ASN A 111 17.18 -1.61 14.60
N ASN A 112 18.37 -2.04 14.20
CA ASN A 112 18.70 -2.18 12.77
C ASN A 112 17.85 -3.26 12.10
N GLU A 113 17.65 -4.41 12.74
CA GLU A 113 16.78 -5.48 12.22
C GLU A 113 15.33 -5.00 12.07
N LEU A 114 14.79 -4.30 13.07
CA LEU A 114 13.45 -3.69 12.98
C LEU A 114 13.34 -2.68 11.84
N LYS A 115 14.39 -1.87 11.62
CA LYS A 115 14.43 -0.93 10.51
C LYS A 115 14.42 -1.64 9.16
N ASN A 116 15.16 -2.75 9.03
CA ASN A 116 15.17 -3.57 7.82
C ASN A 116 13.78 -4.17 7.56
N PHE A 117 13.17 -4.79 8.57
CA PHE A 117 11.83 -5.35 8.46
C PHE A 117 10.78 -4.31 8.07
N ASN A 118 10.88 -3.10 8.61
CA ASN A 118 9.96 -2.01 8.26
C ASN A 118 10.14 -1.55 6.80
N ASN A 119 11.36 -1.57 6.26
CA ASN A 119 11.60 -1.29 4.85
C ASN A 119 11.00 -2.38 3.95
N GLU A 120 11.19 -3.66 4.29
CA GLU A 120 10.60 -4.79 3.57
C GLU A 120 9.07 -4.71 3.55
N LEU A 121 8.45 -4.36 4.68
CA LEU A 121 7.01 -4.17 4.78
C LEU A 121 6.52 -3.02 3.91
N LYS A 122 7.27 -1.92 3.85
CA LYS A 122 6.96 -0.78 2.97
C LYS A 122 7.02 -1.17 1.50
N ASP A 123 8.03 -1.95 1.09
CA ASP A 123 8.17 -2.43 -0.28
C ASP A 123 7.05 -3.42 -0.66
N SER A 124 6.69 -4.32 0.25
CA SER A 124 5.56 -5.23 0.08
C SER A 124 4.23 -4.49 -0.09
N ASN A 125 3.98 -3.46 0.73
CA ASN A 125 2.80 -2.61 0.60
C ASN A 125 2.75 -1.86 -0.74
N LYS A 126 3.91 -1.41 -1.25
CA LYS A 126 3.99 -0.79 -2.56
C LYS A 126 3.63 -1.79 -3.66
N ALA A 127 4.20 -2.99 -3.62
CA ALA A 127 3.90 -4.05 -4.59
C ALA A 127 2.41 -4.44 -4.58
N LEU A 128 1.80 -4.55 -3.40
CA LEU A 128 0.36 -4.81 -3.27
C LEU A 128 -0.49 -3.68 -3.89
N LYS A 129 -0.11 -2.42 -3.67
CA LYS A 129 -0.80 -1.27 -4.28
C LYS A 129 -0.69 -1.29 -5.80
N ASP A 130 0.50 -1.59 -6.32
CA ASP A 130 0.74 -1.67 -7.77
C ASP A 130 -0.10 -2.79 -8.39
N SER A 131 -0.12 -3.99 -7.79
CA SER A 131 -0.96 -5.12 -8.23
C SER A 131 -2.47 -4.81 -8.19
N ASN A 132 -2.93 -4.10 -7.16
CA ASN A 132 -4.34 -3.71 -7.07
C ASN A 132 -4.74 -2.70 -8.16
N ASN A 133 -3.82 -1.83 -8.59
CA ASN A 133 -4.06 -0.92 -9.71
C ASN A 133 -4.12 -1.67 -11.05
N GLU A 134 -3.24 -2.67 -11.25
CA GLU A 134 -3.28 -3.54 -12.45
C GLU A 134 -4.59 -4.30 -12.54
N LEU A 135 -5.03 -4.92 -11.43
CA LEU A 135 -6.33 -5.61 -11.33
C LEU A 135 -7.50 -4.69 -11.68
N LYS A 136 -7.47 -3.44 -11.20
CA LYS A 136 -8.48 -2.44 -11.54
C LYS A 136 -8.49 -2.15 -13.04
N GLY A 137 -7.31 -1.96 -13.65
CA GLY A 137 -7.16 -1.76 -15.09
C GLY A 137 -7.76 -2.91 -15.91
N SER A 138 -7.40 -4.16 -15.59
CA SER A 138 -7.96 -5.33 -16.28
C SER A 138 -9.48 -5.46 -16.10
N ASN A 139 -10.02 -5.06 -14.95
CA ASN A 139 -11.47 -5.09 -14.72
C ASN A 139 -12.21 -4.02 -15.53
N ASP A 140 -11.60 -2.84 -15.72
CA ASP A 140 -12.14 -1.80 -16.59
C ASP A 140 -12.13 -2.26 -18.06
N GLU A 141 -11.03 -2.87 -18.53
CA GLU A 141 -10.95 -3.47 -19.89
C GLU A 141 -12.00 -4.57 -20.10
N LEU A 142 -12.21 -5.43 -19.11
CA LEU A 142 -13.23 -6.49 -19.16
C LEU A 142 -14.64 -5.91 -19.26
N LYS A 143 -14.90 -4.80 -18.57
CA LYS A 143 -16.18 -4.09 -18.63
C LYS A 143 -16.43 -3.51 -20.02
N ASP A 144 -15.42 -2.91 -20.63
CA ASP A 144 -15.52 -2.35 -21.98
C ASP A 144 -15.72 -3.44 -23.03
N SER A 145 -15.00 -4.56 -22.92
CA SER A 145 -15.18 -5.73 -23.78
C SER A 145 -16.60 -6.32 -23.67
N ASN A 146 -17.12 -6.46 -22.45
CA ASN A 146 -18.50 -6.90 -22.23
C ASN A 146 -19.53 -5.94 -22.82
N LYS A 147 -19.27 -4.63 -22.78
CA LYS A 147 -20.14 -3.64 -23.43
C LYS A 147 -20.12 -3.84 -24.95
N ALA A 148 -18.93 -3.96 -25.56
CA ALA A 148 -18.81 -4.19 -27.00
C ALA A 148 -19.51 -5.48 -27.46
N LEU A 149 -19.42 -6.56 -26.67
CA LEU A 149 -20.15 -7.81 -26.94
C LEU A 149 -21.67 -7.64 -26.89
N ARG A 150 -22.18 -6.84 -25.94
CA ARG A 150 -23.62 -6.53 -25.89
C ARG A 150 -24.06 -5.74 -27.10
N ASP A 151 -23.32 -4.69 -27.46
CA ASP A 151 -23.61 -3.85 -28.61
C ASP A 151 -23.63 -4.70 -29.91
N ALA A 152 -22.66 -5.61 -30.10
CA ALA A 152 -22.62 -6.52 -31.24
C ALA A 152 -23.77 -7.55 -31.26
N ASN A 153 -24.18 -8.05 -30.10
CA ASN A 153 -25.33 -8.95 -30.00
C ASN A 153 -26.65 -8.23 -30.36
N ASP A 154 -26.83 -7.00 -29.88
CA ASP A 154 -28.00 -6.18 -30.19
C ASP A 154 -28.09 -5.90 -31.70
N GLU A 155 -26.94 -5.62 -32.34
CA GLU A 155 -26.85 -5.43 -33.79
C GLU A 155 -27.18 -6.72 -34.58
N LEU A 156 -26.69 -7.86 -34.11
CA LEU A 156 -26.99 -9.16 -34.70
C LEU A 156 -28.48 -9.49 -34.60
N GLU A 157 -29.10 -9.24 -33.44
CA GLU A 157 -30.53 -9.43 -33.24
C GLU A 157 -31.34 -8.55 -34.19
N ASN A 158 -30.96 -7.27 -34.33
CA ASN A 158 -31.61 -6.35 -35.27
C ASN A 158 -31.46 -6.80 -36.73
N THR A 159 -30.28 -7.31 -37.11
CA THR A 159 -30.04 -7.87 -38.44
C THR A 159 -30.90 -9.11 -38.69
N ASN A 160 -31.02 -10.00 -37.70
CA ASN A 160 -31.89 -11.17 -37.80
C ASN A 160 -33.36 -10.77 -37.96
N LYS A 161 -33.87 -9.81 -37.18
CA LYS A 161 -35.23 -9.27 -37.34
C LYS A 161 -35.47 -8.74 -38.77
N LYS A 162 -34.53 -7.97 -39.32
CA LYS A 162 -34.63 -7.48 -40.71
C LYS A 162 -34.67 -8.63 -41.73
N ARG A 163 -33.83 -9.66 -41.55
CA ARG A 163 -33.82 -10.85 -42.42
C ARG A 163 -35.12 -11.64 -42.35
N GLU A 164 -35.69 -11.83 -41.16
CA GLU A 164 -36.99 -12.48 -40.97
C GLU A 164 -38.12 -11.70 -41.65
N LEU A 165 -38.13 -10.37 -41.52
CA LEU A 165 -39.08 -9.51 -42.22
C LEU A 165 -38.97 -9.66 -43.74
N MET A 166 -37.76 -9.71 -44.29
CA MET A 166 -37.55 -9.95 -45.73
C MET A 166 -38.06 -11.32 -46.17
N ALA A 167 -37.75 -12.38 -45.41
CA ALA A 167 -38.21 -13.73 -45.72
C ALA A 167 -39.74 -13.81 -45.69
N ASN A 168 -40.38 -13.22 -44.67
CA ASN A 168 -41.84 -13.14 -44.57
C ASN A 168 -42.45 -12.38 -45.75
N ALA A 169 -41.90 -11.21 -46.11
CA ALA A 169 -42.37 -10.43 -47.26
C ALA A 169 -42.28 -11.21 -48.57
N PHE A 170 -41.18 -11.93 -48.79
CA PHE A 170 -40.99 -12.78 -49.96
C PHE A 170 -42.01 -13.94 -50.01
N ILE A 171 -42.19 -14.66 -48.90
CA ILE A 171 -43.16 -15.76 -48.80
C ILE A 171 -44.59 -15.25 -49.06
N MET A 172 -44.95 -14.09 -48.51
CA MET A 172 -46.26 -13.47 -48.74
C MET A 172 -46.46 -13.09 -50.20
N LEU A 173 -45.43 -12.55 -50.87
CA LEU A 173 -45.50 -12.23 -52.30
C LEU A 173 -45.70 -13.50 -53.15
N CYS A 174 -44.95 -14.57 -52.85
CA CYS A 174 -45.11 -15.87 -53.52
C CYS A 174 -46.53 -16.42 -53.32
N TYR A 175 -47.07 -16.37 -52.10
CA TYR A 175 -48.43 -16.81 -51.81
C TYR A 175 -49.47 -16.04 -52.63
N GLN A 176 -49.40 -14.71 -52.65
CA GLN A 176 -50.32 -13.88 -53.42
C GLN A 176 -50.25 -14.19 -54.93
N TYR A 177 -49.05 -14.40 -55.47
CA TYR A 177 -48.88 -14.77 -56.87
C TYR A 177 -49.52 -16.11 -57.20
N ILE A 178 -49.33 -17.11 -56.33
CA ILE A 178 -49.95 -18.45 -56.47
C ILE A 178 -51.48 -18.35 -56.46
N GLU A 179 -52.06 -17.69 -55.45
CA GLU A 179 -53.52 -17.48 -55.32
C GLU A 179 -54.11 -16.78 -56.55
N ARG A 180 -53.37 -15.79 -57.07
CA ARG A 180 -53.78 -15.04 -58.25
C ARG A 180 -53.75 -15.89 -59.51
N LEU A 181 -52.67 -16.63 -59.77
CA LEU A 181 -52.57 -17.54 -60.91
C LEU A 181 -53.66 -18.62 -60.85
N ASP A 182 -53.94 -19.16 -59.67
CA ASP A 182 -55.00 -20.13 -59.49
C ASP A 182 -56.40 -19.53 -59.76
N SER A 183 -56.64 -18.30 -59.28
CA SER A 183 -57.88 -17.57 -59.54
C SER A 183 -58.07 -17.26 -61.03
N GLN A 184 -57.01 -16.86 -61.73
CA GLN A 184 -57.03 -16.65 -63.18
C GLN A 184 -57.31 -17.96 -63.93
N ARG A 185 -56.64 -19.05 -63.55
CA ARG A 185 -56.88 -20.39 -64.11
C ARG A 185 -58.34 -20.82 -63.94
N LYS A 186 -58.90 -20.65 -62.73
CA LYS A 186 -60.32 -20.94 -62.44
C LYS A 186 -61.27 -20.09 -63.29
N LEU A 187 -60.99 -18.80 -63.47
CA LEU A 187 -61.80 -17.89 -64.31
C LEU A 187 -61.79 -18.33 -65.78
N VAL A 188 -60.61 -18.62 -66.33
CA VAL A 188 -60.44 -19.07 -67.72
C VAL A 188 -61.24 -20.36 -67.95
N ILE A 189 -61.07 -21.36 -67.08
CA ILE A 189 -61.79 -22.63 -67.17
C ILE A 189 -63.32 -22.40 -67.12
N ARG A 190 -63.79 -21.55 -66.21
CA ARG A 190 -65.23 -21.24 -66.06
C ARG A 190 -65.81 -20.59 -67.30
N LYS A 191 -65.15 -19.57 -67.86
CA LYS A 191 -65.61 -18.85 -69.06
C LYS A 191 -65.62 -19.73 -70.30
N ILE A 192 -64.60 -20.58 -70.47
CA ILE A 192 -64.57 -21.56 -71.58
C ILE A 192 -65.71 -22.57 -71.45
N LYS A 193 -65.93 -23.14 -70.26
CA LYS A 193 -67.04 -24.09 -70.02
C LYS A 193 -68.42 -23.48 -70.25
N ALA A 194 -68.58 -22.19 -70.00
CA ALA A 194 -69.82 -21.45 -70.26
C ALA A 194 -69.98 -20.97 -71.72
N ASN A 195 -69.06 -21.34 -72.63
CA ASN A 195 -69.01 -20.87 -74.02
C ASN A 195 -68.95 -19.34 -74.17
N GLN A 196 -68.30 -18.67 -73.21
CA GLN A 196 -68.13 -17.21 -73.15
C GLN A 196 -66.74 -16.78 -73.67
N GLN A 197 -66.27 -17.33 -74.80
CA GLN A 197 -64.89 -17.07 -75.27
C GLN A 197 -64.66 -15.60 -75.67
N ASN A 198 -65.65 -14.93 -76.30
CA ASN A 198 -65.52 -13.53 -76.72
C ASN A 198 -65.40 -12.57 -75.51
N GLU A 199 -66.15 -12.84 -74.44
CA GLU A 199 -66.05 -12.08 -73.19
C GLU A 199 -64.71 -12.34 -72.50
N LEU A 200 -64.24 -13.59 -72.48
CA LEU A 200 -62.91 -13.93 -71.97
C LEU A 200 -61.81 -13.20 -72.72
N LEU A 201 -61.87 -13.15 -74.06
CA LEU A 201 -60.92 -12.39 -74.87
C LEU A 201 -60.97 -10.90 -74.51
N SER A 202 -62.15 -10.31 -74.38
CA SER A 202 -62.29 -8.92 -73.92
C SER A 202 -61.67 -8.69 -72.54
N ILE A 203 -61.82 -9.64 -71.61
CA ILE A 203 -61.25 -9.55 -70.26
C ILE A 203 -59.73 -9.64 -70.30
N LEU A 204 -59.17 -10.60 -71.06
CA LEU A 204 -57.72 -10.84 -71.15
C LEU A 204 -57.00 -9.77 -71.97
N SER A 205 -57.66 -9.20 -72.99
CA SER A 205 -57.13 -8.11 -73.81
C SER A 205 -57.27 -6.73 -73.16
N SER A 206 -57.99 -6.61 -72.04
CA SER A 206 -58.13 -5.32 -71.34
C SER A 206 -56.83 -4.92 -70.64
N SER A 207 -56.30 -3.75 -70.98
CA SER A 207 -55.13 -3.16 -70.30
C SER A 207 -55.42 -2.76 -68.85
N LYS A 208 -56.71 -2.54 -68.51
CA LYS A 208 -57.17 -2.12 -67.18
C LYS A 208 -56.72 -3.06 -66.06
N ARG A 209 -56.69 -4.37 -66.32
CA ARG A 209 -56.21 -5.35 -65.32
C ARG A 209 -54.71 -5.22 -65.09
N GLY A 210 -53.92 -5.04 -66.14
CA GLY A 210 -52.47 -4.81 -66.01
C GLY A 210 -52.12 -3.54 -65.23
N THR A 211 -52.94 -2.49 -65.36
CA THR A 211 -52.74 -1.23 -64.60
C THR A 211 -53.06 -1.37 -63.11
N GLU A 212 -54.17 -2.03 -62.75
CA GLU A 212 -54.53 -2.29 -61.34
C GLU A 212 -53.51 -3.21 -60.65
N GLU A 213 -52.99 -4.19 -61.40
CA GLU A 213 -51.98 -5.13 -60.94
C GLU A 213 -50.63 -4.46 -60.67
N SER A 214 -50.22 -3.53 -61.55
CA SER A 214 -48.99 -2.76 -61.36
C SER A 214 -49.09 -1.85 -60.13
N GLN A 215 -50.24 -1.20 -59.91
CA GLN A 215 -50.47 -0.38 -58.73
C GLN A 215 -50.41 -1.17 -57.42
N SER A 216 -51.01 -2.37 -57.39
CA SER A 216 -50.93 -3.25 -56.22
C SER A 216 -49.49 -3.68 -55.92
N PHE A 217 -48.71 -4.03 -56.95
CA PHE A 217 -47.28 -4.34 -56.79
C PHE A 217 -46.51 -3.13 -56.23
N PHE A 218 -46.73 -1.93 -56.75
CA PHE A 218 -46.04 -0.74 -56.27
C PHE A 218 -46.36 -0.40 -54.81
N SER A 219 -47.62 -0.48 -54.39
CA SER A 219 -47.99 -0.23 -52.99
C SER A 219 -47.33 -1.23 -52.04
N GLN A 220 -47.21 -2.50 -52.45
CA GLN A 220 -46.51 -3.51 -51.65
C GLN A 220 -44.99 -3.29 -51.64
N PHE A 221 -44.41 -2.99 -52.81
CA PHE A 221 -42.99 -2.69 -52.93
C PHE A 221 -42.60 -1.51 -52.03
N ASP A 222 -43.35 -0.40 -52.10
CA ASP A 222 -43.07 0.81 -51.31
C ASP A 222 -43.10 0.51 -49.81
N LYS A 223 -44.12 -0.20 -49.34
CA LYS A 223 -44.26 -0.58 -47.92
C LYS A 223 -43.13 -1.48 -47.43
N ILE A 224 -42.81 -2.53 -48.19
CA ILE A 224 -41.75 -3.47 -47.84
C ILE A 224 -40.40 -2.75 -47.85
N PHE A 225 -40.14 -1.96 -48.90
CA PHE A 225 -38.88 -1.26 -49.06
C PHE A 225 -38.65 -0.23 -47.94
N LEU A 226 -39.64 0.60 -47.63
CA LEU A 226 -39.53 1.59 -46.53
C LEU A 226 -39.46 0.93 -45.15
N SER A 227 -40.07 -0.24 -44.96
CA SER A 227 -39.90 -1.01 -43.72
C SER A 227 -38.49 -1.56 -43.56
N LEU A 228 -37.80 -1.89 -44.65
CA LEU A 228 -36.43 -2.43 -44.63
C LEU A 228 -35.38 -1.33 -44.60
N TYR A 229 -35.66 -0.19 -45.23
CA TYR A 229 -34.79 0.96 -45.39
C TYR A 229 -35.49 2.25 -44.94
N PRO A 230 -35.81 2.40 -43.64
CA PRO A 230 -36.60 3.53 -43.15
C PRO A 230 -35.89 4.88 -43.30
N SER A 231 -34.56 4.90 -43.33
CA SER A 231 -33.74 6.10 -43.53
C SER A 231 -33.48 6.42 -45.00
N PHE A 232 -33.93 5.58 -45.95
CA PHE A 232 -33.56 5.68 -47.36
C PHE A 232 -33.76 7.07 -47.97
N VAL A 233 -34.92 7.68 -47.75
CA VAL A 233 -35.23 8.99 -48.35
C VAL A 233 -34.34 10.08 -47.76
N ASN A 234 -34.08 10.04 -46.44
CA ASN A 234 -33.22 11.00 -45.77
C ASN A 234 -31.76 10.87 -46.24
N GLU A 235 -31.27 9.64 -46.39
CA GLU A 235 -29.92 9.37 -46.88
C GLU A 235 -29.78 9.73 -48.37
N LEU A 236 -30.80 9.44 -49.18
CA LEU A 236 -30.84 9.85 -50.59
C LEU A 236 -30.80 11.37 -50.72
N ASN A 237 -31.59 12.10 -49.92
CA ASN A 237 -31.59 13.56 -49.91
C ASN A 237 -30.24 14.16 -49.52
N SER A 238 -29.43 13.43 -48.75
CA SER A 238 -28.05 13.83 -48.42
C SER A 238 -27.10 13.75 -49.62
N LEU A 239 -27.47 13.01 -50.68
CA LEU A 239 -26.72 12.95 -51.95
C LEU A 239 -27.19 14.01 -52.97
N LEU A 240 -28.28 14.71 -52.69
CA LEU A 240 -28.91 15.69 -53.59
C LEU A 240 -28.62 17.12 -53.14
N ILE A 241 -28.60 18.06 -54.10
CA ILE A 241 -28.54 19.48 -53.78
C ILE A 241 -29.78 19.92 -52.98
N PRO A 242 -29.68 20.92 -52.08
CA PRO A 242 -30.78 21.32 -51.20
C PRO A 242 -32.10 21.62 -51.93
N GLU A 243 -32.01 22.21 -53.12
CA GLU A 243 -33.17 22.61 -53.93
C GLU A 243 -33.88 21.42 -54.61
N ALA A 244 -33.24 20.25 -54.64
CA ALA A 244 -33.73 19.06 -55.34
C ALA A 244 -34.04 17.89 -54.39
N GLN A 245 -34.05 18.13 -53.07
CA GLN A 245 -34.45 17.13 -52.08
C GLN A 245 -35.92 16.75 -52.26
N ILE A 246 -36.22 15.47 -52.06
CA ILE A 246 -37.52 14.87 -52.32
C ILE A 246 -38.21 14.59 -50.99
N GLU A 247 -39.43 15.10 -50.82
CA GLU A 247 -40.28 14.78 -49.67
C GLU A 247 -41.24 13.63 -50.01
N LEU A 248 -41.46 12.75 -49.02
CA LEU A 248 -42.52 11.74 -49.10
C LEU A 248 -43.88 12.41 -48.94
N LYS A 249 -44.87 11.95 -49.71
CA LYS A 249 -46.27 12.33 -49.49
C LYS A 249 -46.82 11.57 -48.27
N GLU A 250 -47.91 12.09 -47.68
CA GLU A 250 -48.49 11.63 -46.40
C GLU A 250 -48.78 10.12 -46.30
N ASP A 251 -48.89 9.40 -47.42
CA ASP A 251 -49.23 7.98 -47.47
C ASP A 251 -48.04 7.00 -47.44
N ASN A 252 -46.80 7.46 -47.21
CA ASN A 252 -45.57 6.64 -47.30
C ASN A 252 -45.43 5.91 -48.65
N GLU A 253 -45.89 6.53 -49.74
CA GLU A 253 -45.72 6.02 -51.10
C GLU A 253 -44.49 6.63 -51.78
N LEU A 254 -43.71 5.78 -52.44
CA LEU A 254 -42.56 6.23 -53.22
C LEU A 254 -43.04 6.83 -54.55
N THR A 255 -42.51 8.00 -54.89
CA THR A 255 -42.68 8.55 -56.24
C THR A 255 -42.00 7.64 -57.28
N PRO A 256 -42.38 7.69 -58.56
CA PRO A 256 -41.71 6.91 -59.61
C PRO A 256 -40.19 7.09 -59.64
N SER A 257 -39.70 8.31 -59.43
CA SER A 257 -38.26 8.60 -59.31
C SER A 257 -37.63 7.89 -58.10
N LEU A 258 -38.29 7.92 -56.93
CA LEU A 258 -37.83 7.21 -55.74
C LEU A 258 -37.84 5.69 -55.93
N ARG A 259 -38.82 5.12 -56.65
CA ARG A 259 -38.83 3.67 -56.98
C ARG A 259 -37.68 3.27 -57.88
N VAL A 260 -37.32 4.11 -58.87
CA VAL A 260 -36.11 3.91 -59.69
C VAL A 260 -34.86 3.91 -58.81
N ALA A 261 -34.75 4.89 -57.91
CA ALA A 261 -33.61 4.97 -57.00
C ALA A 261 -33.52 3.77 -56.04
N ALA A 262 -34.66 3.34 -55.50
CA ALA A 262 -34.79 2.17 -54.64
C ALA A 262 -34.39 0.87 -55.36
N LEU A 263 -34.78 0.69 -56.63
CA LEU A 263 -34.38 -0.47 -57.43
C LEU A 263 -32.87 -0.49 -57.71
N VAL A 264 -32.26 0.66 -58.01
CA VAL A 264 -30.80 0.76 -58.16
C VAL A 264 -30.11 0.42 -56.84
N ARG A 265 -30.64 0.91 -55.71
CA ARG A 265 -30.17 0.56 -54.37
C ARG A 265 -30.23 -0.95 -54.08
N LEU A 266 -31.25 -1.64 -54.58
CA LEU A 266 -31.37 -3.10 -54.48
C LEU A 266 -30.48 -3.87 -55.47
N GLY A 267 -29.66 -3.18 -56.27
CA GLY A 267 -28.75 -3.77 -57.25
C GLY A 267 -29.36 -3.98 -58.64
N VAL A 268 -30.60 -3.52 -58.88
CA VAL A 268 -31.20 -3.54 -60.23
C VAL A 268 -30.73 -2.30 -61.00
N THR A 269 -29.58 -2.42 -61.65
CA THR A 269 -28.91 -1.28 -62.33
C THR A 269 -29.23 -1.17 -63.82
N GLU A 270 -29.75 -2.22 -64.44
CA GLU A 270 -30.07 -2.23 -65.87
C GLU A 270 -31.40 -1.50 -66.16
N SER A 271 -31.35 -0.40 -66.93
CA SER A 271 -32.56 0.37 -67.31
C SER A 271 -33.68 -0.49 -67.93
N PRO A 272 -33.40 -1.50 -68.80
CA PRO A 272 -34.45 -2.38 -69.33
C PRO A 272 -35.17 -3.20 -68.25
N LYS A 273 -34.45 -3.67 -67.22
CA LYS A 273 -35.05 -4.42 -66.12
C LYS A 273 -35.93 -3.52 -65.25
N ILE A 274 -35.45 -2.32 -64.92
CA ILE A 274 -36.24 -1.31 -64.19
C ILE A 274 -37.51 -0.94 -64.97
N ALA A 275 -37.39 -0.74 -66.28
CA ALA A 275 -38.53 -0.44 -67.16
C ALA A 275 -39.58 -1.55 -67.13
N GLY A 276 -39.14 -2.81 -67.17
CA GLY A 276 -40.02 -3.97 -67.04
C GLY A 276 -40.71 -4.06 -65.68
N ILE A 277 -39.98 -3.85 -64.58
CA ILE A 277 -40.54 -3.91 -63.21
C ILE A 277 -41.54 -2.78 -62.97
N LEU A 278 -41.21 -1.56 -63.41
CA LEU A 278 -42.06 -0.38 -63.20
C LEU A 278 -43.12 -0.18 -64.29
N SER A 279 -43.19 -1.08 -65.28
CA SER A 279 -44.11 -0.98 -66.43
C SER A 279 -44.04 0.40 -67.13
N TYR A 280 -42.84 0.96 -67.22
CA TYR A 280 -42.57 2.23 -67.89
C TYR A 280 -41.82 2.03 -69.21
N SER A 281 -41.87 3.03 -70.09
CA SER A 281 -41.01 3.02 -71.27
C SER A 281 -39.54 3.14 -70.88
N LEU A 282 -38.66 2.56 -71.68
CA LEU A 282 -37.22 2.66 -71.46
C LEU A 282 -36.76 4.14 -71.41
N GLN A 283 -37.34 4.99 -72.26
CA GLN A 283 -37.07 6.44 -72.27
C GLN A 283 -37.46 7.11 -70.95
N THR A 284 -38.61 6.74 -70.38
CA THR A 284 -39.08 7.28 -69.10
C THR A 284 -38.10 6.95 -67.96
N ILE A 285 -37.54 5.74 -67.93
CA ILE A 285 -36.53 5.36 -66.95
C ILE A 285 -35.23 6.16 -67.13
N TYR A 286 -34.77 6.35 -68.38
CA TYR A 286 -33.60 7.20 -68.65
C TYR A 286 -33.81 8.64 -68.16
N ASN A 287 -35.00 9.19 -68.36
CA ASN A 287 -35.33 10.54 -67.89
C ASN A 287 -35.29 10.63 -66.36
N TYR A 288 -35.87 9.66 -65.64
CA TYR A 288 -35.82 9.64 -64.17
C TYR A 288 -34.39 9.52 -63.63
N ARG A 289 -33.57 8.61 -64.19
CA ARG A 289 -32.16 8.47 -63.80
C ARG A 289 -31.37 9.74 -64.09
N SER A 290 -31.55 10.34 -65.27
CA SER A 290 -30.85 11.57 -65.64
C SER A 290 -31.24 12.73 -64.72
N THR A 291 -32.52 12.87 -64.39
CA THR A 291 -33.01 13.92 -63.47
C THR A 291 -32.39 13.79 -62.08
N LEU A 292 -32.39 12.57 -61.53
CA LEU A 292 -31.77 12.29 -60.23
C LEU A 292 -30.26 12.55 -60.27
N LYS A 293 -29.57 12.04 -61.28
CA LYS A 293 -28.11 12.25 -61.45
C LYS A 293 -27.75 13.72 -61.61
N ASN A 294 -28.55 14.49 -62.33
CA ASN A 294 -28.31 15.93 -62.52
C ASN A 294 -28.53 16.76 -61.26
N SER A 295 -29.35 16.23 -60.34
CA SER A 295 -29.66 16.81 -59.03
C SER A 295 -28.68 16.36 -57.93
N ALA A 296 -27.77 15.44 -58.24
CA ALA A 296 -26.78 14.92 -57.31
C ALA A 296 -25.65 15.93 -57.05
N ILE A 297 -25.15 15.93 -55.82
CA ILE A 297 -23.95 16.68 -55.41
C ILE A 297 -22.71 16.11 -56.14
N ASP A 298 -22.53 14.79 -56.07
CA ASP A 298 -21.52 14.05 -56.84
C ASP A 298 -22.21 13.29 -57.98
N LYS A 299 -22.11 13.83 -59.19
CA LYS A 299 -22.72 13.23 -60.39
C LYS A 299 -21.93 12.03 -60.91
N GLU A 300 -20.63 11.98 -60.67
CA GLU A 300 -19.75 10.95 -61.24
C GLU A 300 -20.00 9.61 -60.55
N HIS A 301 -20.08 9.62 -59.22
CA HIS A 301 -20.28 8.40 -58.41
C HIS A 301 -21.70 8.25 -57.86
N PHE A 302 -22.68 9.02 -58.35
CA PHE A 302 -24.04 9.03 -57.81
C PHE A 302 -24.65 7.63 -57.65
N GLU A 303 -24.57 6.79 -58.69
CA GLU A 303 -25.19 5.46 -58.64
C GLU A 303 -24.45 4.49 -57.71
N GLU A 304 -23.14 4.64 -57.56
CA GLU A 304 -22.35 3.85 -56.59
C GLU A 304 -22.70 4.27 -55.16
N ASN A 305 -22.81 5.58 -54.92
CA ASN A 305 -23.22 6.13 -53.63
C ASN A 305 -24.67 5.73 -53.29
N LEU A 306 -25.54 5.70 -54.30
CA LEU A 306 -26.92 5.25 -54.17
C LEU A 306 -27.03 3.77 -53.74
N GLN A 307 -26.16 2.90 -54.27
CA GLN A 307 -26.10 1.49 -53.87
C GLN A 307 -25.62 1.29 -52.43
N LYS A 308 -24.81 2.22 -51.91
CA LYS A 308 -24.25 2.18 -50.56
C LYS A 308 -25.16 2.77 -49.49
N LEU A 309 -26.27 3.42 -49.85
CA LEU A 309 -27.20 3.98 -48.86
C LEU A 309 -27.71 2.91 -47.90
N CYS A 310 -28.06 3.28 -46.67
CA CYS A 310 -28.62 2.38 -45.65
C CYS A 310 -27.80 1.09 -45.45
N SER A 311 -26.51 1.12 -45.75
CA SER A 311 -25.59 0.04 -45.41
C SER A 311 -25.30 0.15 -43.92
N VAL A 312 -25.47 -0.96 -43.20
CA VAL A 312 -24.94 -1.07 -41.84
C VAL A 312 -23.45 -1.32 -42.02
N TYR A 313 -22.64 -0.35 -41.63
CA TYR A 313 -21.18 -0.49 -41.59
C TYR A 313 -20.77 -1.18 -40.29
#